data_AF-A0A7C7XYI6-F1
#
_entry.id   AF-A0A7C7XYI6-F1
#
_cell.length_a   1.000
_cell.length_b   1.000
_cell.length_c   1.000
_cell.angle_alpha   90.00
_cell.angle_beta   90.00
_cell.angle_gamma   90.00
#
_symmetry.space_group_name_H-M   'P 1'
#
loop_
_entity.id
_entity.type
_entity.pdbx_description
1 polymer ?
#
loop_
_entity_poly.entity_id
_entity_poly.type
_entity_poly.pdbx_seq_one_letter_code
_entity_poly.pdbx_strand_id
1 'polypeptide(L)'
;MDPRGFTALIEWEEIVQIRSRDLHSPCFRVWIGQTGLWCSRGIILAKKRTVHACQSCGAQHPQWHGRCPDCGAWDSLVEETYVATPSSATAPGVKGFGSPGRPSAGLAALVPAADDQKPRRLSEISPEANPRLASGSKELDRVLGGGFVPGSVVLLGGDPGIGKSTLALQVAGRLAASGQSVLYVSGEESGEQIRLRAERLPGLGGALQILTATRVEALAEPWRDLAPSLVVVDSIQTIQTDSVESAAGSVAQVRESASQLAATAKRAGSILLLVGHVTKDGSLAGPRVLEHLVDVVLTFEGDRAHAFRLLRASKNRFGSTEEIGVYKMASHGLEAVENPSEHFLEERSTRAPGSCVVPLLEGSRPMLVELQALVAPAPYGTPRRTTLGLEDARVALLLAVLERRSSIDMLSQDVYAKAAGGVRVAEPAADLGIALAIASSRLDLAVPADTAAIGEVGLAGEVRRVSRVDVRLAEAGRLGFRRLLVPAVCAREMVSRRKKGRSPTAKNDCELVPIEEVAQAIDWLRENGRASEQDGRS
;
A
#
# COMPACT_ATOMS: atom_id res chain seq x y z
N MET A 1 -58.57 -0.58 -25.07
CA MET A 1 -59.23 -0.76 -23.77
C MET A 1 -58.87 -2.14 -23.26
N ASP A 2 -58.36 -2.14 -22.05
CA ASP A 2 -57.71 -3.19 -21.24
C ASP A 2 -58.70 -4.33 -20.80
N PRO A 3 -58.39 -5.19 -19.81
CA PRO A 3 -57.61 -6.44 -19.74
C PRO A 3 -58.50 -7.68 -19.39
N ARG A 4 -57.84 -8.85 -19.22
CA ARG A 4 -57.96 -9.81 -18.08
C ARG A 4 -57.31 -11.14 -18.52
N GLY A 5 -56.19 -11.63 -17.98
CA GLY A 5 -55.71 -11.60 -16.60
C GLY A 5 -56.25 -12.81 -15.85
N PHE A 6 -55.68 -14.01 -16.07
CA PHE A 6 -55.87 -15.16 -15.19
C PHE A 6 -54.55 -15.46 -14.49
N THR A 7 -54.35 -14.81 -13.35
CA THR A 7 -53.42 -15.24 -12.31
C THR A 7 -54.22 -16.22 -11.44
N ALA A 8 -53.96 -17.52 -11.57
CA ALA A 8 -54.44 -18.48 -10.58
C ALA A 8 -53.50 -18.42 -9.37
N LEU A 9 -53.92 -17.69 -8.33
CA LEU A 9 -53.42 -17.90 -6.97
C LEU A 9 -53.98 -19.25 -6.50
N ILE A 10 -53.12 -20.25 -6.38
CA ILE A 10 -53.47 -21.49 -5.70
C ILE A 10 -53.24 -21.23 -4.21
N GLU A 11 -54.33 -21.14 -3.44
CA GLU A 11 -54.28 -21.18 -1.98
C GLU A 11 -53.83 -22.58 -1.52
N TRP A 12 -53.09 -22.62 -0.40
CA TRP A 12 -52.33 -23.78 0.08
C TRP A 12 -53.18 -24.99 0.56
N GLU A 13 -54.52 -24.96 0.44
CA GLU A 13 -55.40 -25.96 1.09
C GLU A 13 -55.94 -27.08 0.17
N GLU A 14 -55.65 -27.11 -1.14
CA GLU A 14 -56.16 -28.16 -2.05
C GLU A 14 -55.08 -29.12 -2.60
N ILE A 15 -54.04 -29.46 -1.84
CA ILE A 15 -53.12 -30.55 -2.22
C ILE A 15 -53.55 -31.87 -1.56
N VAL A 16 -54.36 -32.64 -2.29
CA VAL A 16 -54.70 -34.01 -1.93
C VAL A 16 -53.60 -34.95 -2.44
N GLN A 17 -52.63 -35.22 -1.55
CA GLN A 17 -51.73 -36.39 -1.56
C GLN A 17 -50.56 -36.41 -2.58
N ILE A 18 -49.34 -36.15 -2.08
CA ILE A 18 -48.07 -36.50 -2.77
C ILE A 18 -47.65 -37.90 -2.31
N ARG A 19 -47.64 -38.90 -3.23
CA ARG A 19 -47.01 -40.20 -2.96
C ARG A 19 -45.63 -40.26 -3.62
N SER A 20 -44.57 -40.19 -2.82
CA SER A 20 -43.21 -40.53 -3.27
C SER A 20 -42.94 -42.02 -3.03
N ARG A 21 -42.75 -42.79 -4.09
CA ARG A 21 -41.77 -43.89 -4.07
C ARG A 21 -40.62 -43.42 -4.94
N ASP A 22 -39.41 -43.50 -4.40
CA ASP A 22 -38.11 -43.16 -5.00
C ASP A 22 -37.57 -41.74 -4.73
N LEU A 23 -36.66 -41.65 -3.76
CA LEU A 23 -35.98 -40.44 -3.28
C LEU A 23 -34.77 -39.99 -4.16
N HIS A 24 -34.66 -40.43 -5.41
CA HIS A 24 -33.48 -40.14 -6.26
C HIS A 24 -33.81 -39.64 -7.68
N SER A 25 -34.91 -38.91 -7.89
CA SER A 25 -35.17 -38.21 -9.18
C SER A 25 -35.76 -36.81 -8.98
N PRO A 26 -35.29 -35.79 -9.73
CA PRO A 26 -35.73 -34.40 -9.56
C PRO A 26 -37.04 -34.06 -10.31
N CYS A 27 -37.81 -35.05 -10.75
CA CYS A 27 -39.07 -34.85 -11.48
C CYS A 27 -40.27 -35.16 -10.58
N PHE A 28 -40.96 -34.14 -10.09
CA PHE A 28 -42.28 -34.32 -9.47
C PHE A 28 -43.33 -34.49 -10.57
N ARG A 29 -44.18 -35.52 -10.43
CA ARG A 29 -45.39 -35.69 -11.25
C ARG A 29 -46.59 -35.19 -10.46
N VAL A 30 -47.21 -34.11 -10.91
CA VAL A 30 -48.50 -33.63 -10.40
C VAL A 30 -49.58 -34.09 -11.38
N TRP A 31 -50.60 -34.79 -10.87
CA TRP A 31 -51.75 -35.24 -11.66
C TRP A 31 -52.90 -34.27 -11.38
N ILE A 32 -53.27 -33.46 -12.38
CA ILE A 32 -54.47 -32.62 -12.33
C ILE A 32 -55.46 -33.20 -13.35
N GLY A 33 -56.72 -33.35 -12.94
CA GLY A 33 -57.73 -34.18 -13.59
C GLY A 33 -57.91 -34.04 -15.12
N GLN A 34 -58.34 -35.15 -15.71
CA GLN A 34 -58.97 -35.44 -17.02
C GLN A 34 -58.69 -34.64 -18.31
N THR A 35 -57.83 -33.63 -18.35
CA THR A 35 -57.40 -33.00 -19.61
C THR A 35 -55.87 -33.00 -19.68
N GLY A 36 -55.33 -33.93 -20.47
CA GLY A 36 -53.89 -34.20 -20.55
C GLY A 36 -53.10 -33.11 -21.26
N LEU A 37 -52.66 -32.08 -20.52
CA LEU A 37 -51.65 -31.12 -20.95
C LEU A 37 -50.37 -31.28 -20.11
N TRP A 38 -49.26 -31.55 -20.80
CA TRP A 38 -47.92 -31.68 -20.22
C TRP A 38 -47.20 -30.33 -20.25
N CYS A 39 -46.79 -29.81 -19.09
CA CYS A 39 -45.92 -28.63 -18.98
C CYS A 39 -44.55 -29.05 -18.45
N SER A 40 -43.52 -29.01 -19.30
CA SER A 40 -42.12 -29.25 -18.95
C SER A 40 -41.32 -27.95 -18.85
N ARG A 41 -41.82 -26.98 -18.05
CA ARG A 41 -40.98 -25.87 -17.58
C ARG A 41 -40.43 -26.22 -16.22
N GLY A 42 -39.20 -26.75 -16.20
CA GLY A 42 -38.44 -26.93 -14.96
C GLY A 42 -38.24 -25.59 -14.27
N ILE A 43 -38.73 -25.48 -13.04
CA ILE A 43 -38.42 -24.37 -12.14
C ILE A 43 -36.96 -24.58 -11.71
N ILE A 44 -36.03 -23.80 -12.27
CA ILE A 44 -34.65 -23.77 -11.77
C ILE A 44 -34.68 -22.97 -10.47
N LEU A 45 -34.76 -23.66 -9.33
CA LEU A 45 -34.53 -23.02 -8.03
C LEU A 45 -33.07 -22.56 -7.96
N ALA A 46 -32.87 -21.26 -7.72
CA ALA A 46 -31.57 -20.72 -7.32
C ALA A 46 -31.14 -21.46 -6.04
N LYS A 47 -30.10 -22.29 -6.15
CA LYS A 47 -29.65 -23.13 -5.04
C LYS A 47 -28.86 -22.24 -4.08
N LYS A 48 -29.45 -21.91 -2.93
CA LYS A 48 -28.74 -21.24 -1.83
C LYS A 48 -27.57 -22.13 -1.41
N ARG A 49 -26.34 -21.60 -1.49
CA ARG A 49 -25.14 -22.31 -1.04
C ARG A 49 -24.62 -21.63 0.22
N THR A 50 -24.63 -22.36 1.32
CA THR A 50 -24.03 -21.93 2.58
C THR A 50 -22.53 -22.22 2.56
N VAL A 51 -21.71 -21.24 2.94
CA VAL A 51 -20.27 -21.40 3.17
C VAL A 51 -19.87 -20.66 4.43
N HIS A 52 -18.80 -21.10 5.10
CA HIS A 52 -18.23 -20.42 6.26
C HIS A 52 -17.03 -19.60 5.83
N ALA A 53 -17.14 -18.28 5.87
CA ALA A 53 -16.08 -17.37 5.47
C ALA A 53 -15.33 -16.82 6.69
N CYS A 54 -14.01 -16.87 6.64
CA CYS A 54 -13.15 -16.31 7.67
C CYS A 54 -13.14 -14.78 7.58
N GLN A 55 -13.58 -14.09 8.63
CA GLN A 55 -13.58 -12.62 8.71
C GLN A 55 -12.16 -12.03 8.86
N SER A 56 -11.13 -12.85 9.12
CA SER A 56 -9.74 -12.39 9.22
C SER A 56 -8.96 -12.46 7.90
N CYS A 57 -9.17 -13.51 7.10
CA CYS A 57 -8.43 -13.72 5.84
C CYS A 57 -9.30 -13.87 4.59
N GLY A 58 -10.61 -14.01 4.75
CA GLY A 58 -11.56 -14.20 3.65
C GLY A 58 -11.62 -15.63 3.09
N ALA A 59 -10.90 -16.61 3.65
CA ALA A 59 -10.98 -18.01 3.21
C ALA A 59 -12.40 -18.58 3.41
N GLN A 60 -12.89 -19.38 2.46
CA GLN A 60 -14.22 -19.97 2.50
C GLN A 60 -14.13 -21.49 2.67
N HIS A 61 -14.89 -22.03 3.61
CA HIS A 61 -14.95 -23.46 3.90
C HIS A 61 -16.40 -23.95 3.81
N PRO A 62 -16.63 -25.19 3.34
CA PRO A 62 -17.98 -25.75 3.27
C PRO A 62 -18.55 -26.11 4.65
N GLN A 63 -17.72 -26.19 5.69
CA GLN A 63 -18.12 -26.51 7.05
C GLN A 63 -17.44 -25.57 8.04
N TRP A 64 -18.09 -25.32 9.18
CA TRP A 64 -17.55 -24.51 10.25
C TRP A 64 -16.39 -25.23 10.95
N HIS A 65 -15.36 -24.47 11.30
CA HIS A 65 -14.23 -24.93 12.10
C HIS A 65 -13.97 -23.88 13.19
N GLY A 66 -13.60 -24.29 14.41
CA GLY A 66 -13.29 -23.33 15.49
C GLY A 66 -12.06 -22.47 15.23
N ARG A 67 -11.18 -22.90 14.32
CA ARG A 67 -9.98 -22.19 13.88
C ARG A 67 -9.93 -22.20 12.35
N CYS A 68 -9.68 -21.03 11.75
CA CYS A 68 -9.50 -20.92 10.30
C CYS A 68 -8.27 -21.74 9.85
N PRO A 69 -8.43 -22.71 8.93
CA PRO A 69 -7.33 -23.52 8.41
C PRO A 69 -6.23 -22.70 7.72
N ASP A 70 -6.57 -21.59 7.07
CA ASP A 70 -5.64 -20.79 6.26
C ASP A 70 -4.81 -19.80 7.07
N CYS A 71 -5.44 -19.03 7.97
CA CYS A 71 -4.75 -17.98 8.73
C CYS A 71 -4.57 -18.31 10.21
N GLY A 72 -5.12 -19.44 10.67
CA GLY A 72 -4.99 -19.90 12.06
C GLY A 72 -5.77 -19.08 13.08
N ALA A 73 -6.64 -18.15 12.66
CA ALA A 73 -7.45 -17.31 13.55
C ALA A 73 -8.62 -18.10 14.15
N TRP A 74 -8.80 -18.00 15.46
CA TRP A 74 -9.92 -18.61 16.19
C TRP A 74 -11.20 -17.78 16.03
N ASP A 75 -12.36 -18.44 16.07
CA ASP A 75 -13.71 -17.83 16.04
C ASP A 75 -13.94 -16.82 14.90
N SER A 76 -13.17 -16.97 13.82
CA SER A 76 -13.21 -16.05 12.68
C SER A 76 -14.16 -16.50 11.57
N LEU A 77 -14.65 -17.75 11.61
CA LEU A 77 -15.50 -18.33 10.56
C LEU A 77 -16.98 -18.03 10.81
N VAL A 78 -17.58 -17.24 9.92
CA VAL A 78 -18.99 -16.84 9.96
C VAL A 78 -19.74 -17.52 8.81
N GLU A 79 -20.95 -18.01 9.08
CA GLU A 79 -21.82 -18.59 8.07
C GLU A 79 -22.37 -17.51 7.13
N GLU A 80 -22.19 -17.71 5.82
CA GLU A 80 -22.64 -16.81 4.77
C GLU A 80 -23.45 -17.59 3.73
N THR A 81 -24.57 -17.01 3.30
CA THR A 81 -25.45 -17.64 2.30
C THR A 81 -25.29 -16.91 0.96
N TYR A 82 -24.81 -17.62 -0.06
CA TYR A 82 -24.68 -17.09 -1.41
C TYR A 82 -25.90 -17.52 -2.23
N VAL A 83 -26.57 -16.56 -2.86
CA VAL A 83 -27.60 -16.85 -3.86
C VAL A 83 -26.90 -16.98 -5.21
N ALA A 84 -26.57 -18.21 -5.58
CA ALA A 84 -26.10 -18.49 -6.92
C ALA A 84 -27.25 -18.25 -7.91
N THR A 85 -27.18 -17.17 -8.70
CA THR A 85 -27.92 -17.12 -9.94
C THR A 85 -27.33 -18.17 -10.88
N PRO A 86 -28.14 -19.03 -11.51
CA PRO A 86 -27.61 -20.11 -12.34
C PRO A 86 -26.90 -19.53 -13.56
N SER A 87 -25.57 -19.42 -13.48
CA SER A 87 -24.71 -19.32 -14.65
C SER A 87 -24.93 -20.60 -15.44
N SER A 88 -25.51 -20.49 -16.63
CA SER A 88 -25.68 -21.62 -17.54
C SER A 88 -24.32 -22.23 -17.81
N ALA A 89 -24.05 -23.37 -17.16
CA ALA A 89 -23.01 -24.27 -17.58
C ALA A 89 -23.31 -24.65 -19.04
N THR A 90 -22.39 -24.27 -19.93
CA THR A 90 -22.38 -24.71 -21.32
C THR A 90 -22.33 -26.23 -21.35
N ALA A 91 -23.48 -26.86 -21.60
CA ALA A 91 -23.54 -28.22 -22.10
C ALA A 91 -23.24 -28.19 -23.62
N PRO A 92 -22.41 -29.10 -24.15
CA PRO A 92 -22.11 -29.12 -25.57
C PRO A 92 -23.30 -29.70 -26.35
N GLY A 93 -23.88 -28.89 -27.24
CA GLY A 93 -24.67 -29.38 -28.37
C GLY A 93 -26.18 -29.34 -28.20
N VAL A 94 -26.80 -28.16 -28.31
CA VAL A 94 -28.16 -28.03 -28.87
C VAL A 94 -28.22 -26.72 -29.67
N LYS A 95 -28.45 -26.83 -30.98
CA LYS A 95 -28.85 -25.71 -31.85
C LYS A 95 -30.34 -25.45 -31.63
N GLY A 96 -30.72 -24.24 -31.23
CA GLY A 96 -32.14 -23.87 -31.08
C GLY A 96 -32.34 -22.37 -30.97
N PHE A 97 -33.04 -21.82 -31.97
CA PHE A 97 -33.55 -20.45 -32.07
C PHE A 97 -34.50 -20.10 -30.91
N GLY A 98 -34.40 -18.87 -30.35
CA GLY A 98 -35.47 -18.28 -29.54
C GLY A 98 -35.03 -17.22 -28.51
N SER A 99 -35.29 -15.94 -28.84
CA SER A 99 -35.40 -14.71 -28.02
C SER A 99 -34.33 -14.32 -26.96
N PRO A 100 -33.94 -13.03 -26.89
CA PRO A 100 -32.91 -12.52 -25.99
C PRO A 100 -33.44 -12.34 -24.56
N GLY A 101 -33.50 -13.43 -23.80
CA GLY A 101 -33.55 -13.36 -22.34
C GLY A 101 -32.20 -12.87 -21.83
N ARG A 102 -32.11 -11.60 -21.40
CA ARG A 102 -30.93 -11.03 -20.76
C ARG A 102 -30.47 -11.96 -19.62
N PRO A 103 -29.26 -12.53 -19.66
CA PRO A 103 -28.71 -13.18 -18.48
C PRO A 103 -28.58 -12.12 -17.38
N SER A 104 -28.87 -12.48 -16.12
CA SER A 104 -28.53 -11.69 -14.94
C SER A 104 -27.01 -11.69 -14.80
N ALA A 105 -26.39 -10.93 -15.68
CA ALA A 105 -24.98 -10.88 -15.83
C ALA A 105 -24.54 -9.66 -15.01
N GLY A 106 -23.76 -9.91 -13.95
CA GLY A 106 -23.31 -8.88 -13.00
C GLY A 106 -22.68 -7.68 -13.71
N LEU A 107 -22.45 -6.58 -12.98
CA LEU A 107 -22.06 -5.25 -13.51
C LEU A 107 -21.18 -5.27 -14.78
N ALA A 108 -20.17 -6.14 -14.83
CA ALA A 108 -19.29 -6.29 -15.99
C ALA A 108 -20.05 -6.54 -17.30
N ALA A 109 -21.09 -7.37 -17.32
CA ALA A 109 -21.84 -7.65 -18.53
C ALA A 109 -22.71 -6.49 -19.03
N LEU A 110 -22.86 -5.45 -18.22
CA LEU A 110 -23.57 -4.23 -18.57
C LEU A 110 -22.65 -3.19 -19.24
N VAL A 111 -21.35 -3.48 -19.38
CA VAL A 111 -20.34 -2.57 -19.94
C VAL A 111 -19.67 -3.20 -21.18
N PRO A 112 -19.34 -2.41 -22.23
CA PRO A 112 -18.66 -2.93 -23.42
C PRO A 112 -17.35 -3.65 -23.09
N ALA A 113 -17.04 -4.71 -23.83
CA ALA A 113 -15.77 -5.43 -23.66
C ALA A 113 -14.66 -4.77 -24.50
N ALA A 114 -13.55 -4.47 -23.84
CA ALA A 114 -12.27 -4.22 -24.47
C ALA A 114 -11.83 -5.48 -25.22
N ASP A 115 -11.32 -5.27 -26.42
CA ASP A 115 -11.10 -6.28 -27.45
C ASP A 115 -9.88 -7.17 -27.11
N ASP A 116 -10.06 -8.32 -26.43
CA ASP A 116 -8.99 -9.33 -26.30
C ASP A 116 -9.48 -10.75 -25.89
N GLN A 117 -10.37 -11.37 -26.67
CA GLN A 117 -10.92 -12.71 -26.32
C GLN A 117 -10.28 -13.90 -27.04
N LYS A 118 -9.23 -13.72 -27.84
CA LYS A 118 -8.60 -14.82 -28.58
C LYS A 118 -7.22 -15.15 -28.00
N PRO A 119 -6.88 -16.43 -27.77
CA PRO A 119 -5.53 -16.83 -27.41
C PRO A 119 -4.53 -16.34 -28.47
N ARG A 120 -3.48 -15.66 -28.03
CA ARG A 120 -2.38 -15.16 -28.88
C ARG A 120 -1.06 -15.74 -28.39
N ARG A 121 -0.09 -15.89 -29.30
CA ARG A 121 1.26 -16.30 -28.89
C ARG A 121 1.92 -15.13 -28.16
N LEU A 122 2.78 -15.43 -27.18
CA LEU A 122 3.53 -14.39 -26.46
C LEU A 122 4.33 -13.48 -27.41
N SER A 123 4.88 -14.04 -28.49
CA SER A 123 5.60 -13.30 -29.54
C SER A 123 4.74 -12.33 -30.36
N GLU A 124 3.41 -12.49 -30.33
CA GLU A 124 2.46 -11.66 -31.08
C GLU A 124 1.91 -10.51 -30.23
N ILE A 125 2.22 -10.46 -28.93
CA ILE A 125 1.74 -9.43 -28.01
C ILE A 125 2.77 -8.30 -27.95
N SER A 126 2.41 -7.14 -28.48
CA SER A 126 3.25 -5.94 -28.37
C SER A 126 3.12 -5.33 -26.97
N PRO A 127 4.23 -5.05 -26.26
CA PRO A 127 4.20 -4.35 -24.98
C PRO A 127 3.73 -2.89 -25.09
N GLU A 128 3.72 -2.32 -26.29
CA GLU A 128 3.35 -0.92 -26.56
C GLU A 128 1.83 -0.72 -26.77
N ALA A 129 1.05 -1.81 -26.78
CA ALA A 129 -0.37 -1.77 -27.16
C ALA A 129 -1.27 -1.00 -26.17
N ASN A 130 -0.81 -0.74 -24.94
CA ASN A 130 -1.55 0.01 -23.93
C ASN A 130 -0.61 0.96 -23.18
N PRO A 131 -0.47 2.22 -23.63
CA PRO A 131 0.37 3.20 -22.93
C PRO A 131 -0.17 3.47 -21.53
N ARG A 132 0.74 3.66 -20.57
CA ARG A 132 0.38 4.02 -19.19
C ARG A 132 -0.22 5.42 -19.13
N LEU A 133 -1.20 5.58 -18.26
CA LEU A 133 -1.78 6.88 -17.93
C LEU A 133 -1.03 7.50 -16.75
N ALA A 134 -0.36 8.63 -16.98
CA ALA A 134 0.34 9.36 -15.92
C ALA A 134 -0.67 9.91 -14.91
N SER A 135 -0.44 9.69 -13.61
CA SER A 135 -1.35 10.16 -12.55
C SER A 135 -1.30 11.67 -12.30
N GLY A 136 -0.33 12.37 -12.89
CA GLY A 136 -0.01 13.76 -12.58
C GLY A 136 0.74 13.94 -11.25
N SER A 137 1.22 12.85 -10.63
CA SER A 137 2.12 12.87 -9.47
C SER A 137 3.32 11.99 -9.75
N LYS A 138 4.52 12.57 -9.88
CA LYS A 138 5.75 11.81 -10.14
C LYS A 138 6.02 10.75 -9.07
N GLU A 139 5.72 11.06 -7.80
CA GLU A 139 5.91 10.14 -6.69
C GLU A 139 4.93 8.95 -6.77
N LEU A 140 3.67 9.18 -7.18
CA LEU A 140 2.72 8.08 -7.39
C LEU A 140 3.08 7.27 -8.62
N ASP A 141 3.46 7.93 -9.72
CA ASP A 141 3.87 7.26 -10.95
C ASP A 141 5.10 6.39 -10.71
N ARG A 142 6.07 6.84 -9.90
CA ARG A 142 7.21 6.02 -9.47
C ARG A 142 6.76 4.73 -8.77
N VAL A 143 5.89 4.84 -7.77
CA VAL A 143 5.37 3.68 -7.02
C VAL A 143 4.56 2.73 -7.91
N LEU A 144 3.82 3.27 -8.89
CA LEU A 144 3.07 2.49 -9.88
C LEU A 144 3.95 1.86 -10.98
N GLY A 145 5.24 2.20 -11.05
CA GLY A 145 6.15 1.72 -12.11
C GLY A 145 6.00 2.47 -13.43
N GLY A 146 5.71 3.77 -13.38
CA GLY A 146 5.59 4.68 -14.53
C GLY A 146 4.18 5.23 -14.79
N GLY A 147 3.21 4.98 -13.90
CA GLY A 147 1.82 5.42 -14.03
C GLY A 147 0.82 4.26 -14.10
N PHE A 148 -0.46 4.58 -14.20
CA PHE A 148 -1.55 3.62 -14.21
C PHE A 148 -1.59 2.79 -15.49
N VAL A 149 -1.88 1.51 -15.36
CA VAL A 149 -2.07 0.60 -16.50
C VAL A 149 -3.57 0.52 -16.84
N PRO A 150 -3.99 0.75 -18.09
CA PRO A 150 -5.39 0.58 -18.49
C PRO A 150 -5.95 -0.80 -18.11
N GLY A 151 -7.20 -0.85 -17.66
CA GLY A 151 -7.85 -2.09 -17.18
C GLY A 151 -7.29 -2.66 -15.87
N SER A 152 -6.40 -1.94 -15.17
CA SER A 152 -5.84 -2.41 -13.90
C SER A 152 -6.69 -2.03 -12.69
N VAL A 153 -6.55 -2.82 -11.62
CA VAL A 153 -7.17 -2.55 -10.32
C VAL A 153 -6.08 -2.24 -9.29
N VAL A 154 -6.18 -1.05 -8.69
CA VAL A 154 -5.26 -0.52 -7.68
C VAL A 154 -6.00 -0.36 -6.36
N LEU A 155 -5.47 -0.92 -5.29
CA LEU A 155 -5.97 -0.72 -3.93
C LEU A 155 -5.09 0.29 -3.19
N LEU A 156 -5.66 1.38 -2.67
CA LEU A 156 -5.00 2.32 -1.78
C LEU A 156 -5.47 2.09 -0.34
N GLY A 157 -4.62 1.40 0.43
CA GLY A 157 -4.77 1.14 1.85
C GLY A 157 -4.05 2.17 2.74
N GLY A 158 -4.44 2.24 4.00
CA GLY A 158 -3.75 2.99 5.05
C GLY A 158 -4.67 3.39 6.20
N ASP A 159 -4.09 3.93 7.27
CA ASP A 159 -4.82 4.31 8.48
C ASP A 159 -5.88 5.41 8.21
N PRO A 160 -6.99 5.45 8.98
CA PRO A 160 -7.93 6.57 8.92
C PRO A 160 -7.23 7.92 9.14
N GLY A 161 -7.52 8.91 8.29
CA GLY A 161 -6.92 10.25 8.38
C GLY A 161 -5.50 10.39 7.79
N ILE A 162 -4.89 9.32 7.26
CA ILE A 162 -3.59 9.40 6.57
C ILE A 162 -3.66 10.10 5.20
N GLY A 163 -4.86 10.50 4.75
CA GLY A 163 -5.02 11.32 3.54
C GLY A 163 -5.24 10.52 2.26
N LYS A 164 -5.72 9.27 2.34
CA LYS A 164 -6.04 8.42 1.17
C LYS A 164 -7.05 9.09 0.23
N SER A 165 -8.19 9.52 0.76
CA SER A 165 -9.23 10.25 0.01
C SER A 165 -8.68 11.55 -0.58
N THR A 166 -7.79 12.24 0.13
CA THR A 166 -7.14 13.45 -0.37
C THR A 166 -6.23 13.14 -1.58
N LEU A 167 -5.41 12.08 -1.50
CA LEU A 167 -4.58 11.63 -2.62
C LEU A 167 -5.43 11.20 -3.82
N ALA A 168 -6.46 10.38 -3.57
CA ALA A 168 -7.36 9.86 -4.60
C ALA A 168 -8.10 11.01 -5.31
N LEU A 169 -8.61 11.98 -4.56
CA LEU A 169 -9.29 13.16 -5.08
C LEU A 169 -8.34 14.06 -5.89
N GLN A 170 -7.09 14.29 -5.42
CA GLN A 170 -6.08 15.04 -6.17
C GLN A 170 -5.71 14.36 -7.50
N VAL A 171 -5.56 13.03 -7.50
CA VAL A 171 -5.26 12.26 -8.71
C VAL A 171 -6.43 12.30 -9.69
N ALA A 172 -7.65 12.05 -9.21
CA ALA A 172 -8.87 12.12 -10.02
C ALA A 172 -9.05 13.50 -10.64
N GLY A 173 -8.84 14.55 -9.84
CA GLY A 173 -8.88 15.94 -10.27
C GLY A 173 -7.88 16.28 -11.36
N ARG A 174 -6.61 15.91 -11.19
CA ARG A 174 -5.55 16.15 -12.18
C ARG A 174 -5.82 15.44 -13.49
N LEU A 175 -6.31 14.20 -13.44
CA LEU A 175 -6.67 13.43 -14.62
C LEU A 175 -7.87 14.05 -15.35
N ALA A 176 -8.91 14.44 -14.62
CA ALA A 176 -10.06 15.16 -15.18
C ALA A 176 -9.62 16.49 -15.84
N ALA A 177 -8.75 17.25 -15.18
CA ALA A 177 -8.18 18.49 -15.71
C ALA A 177 -7.32 18.27 -16.97
N SER A 178 -6.70 17.09 -17.11
CA SER A 178 -5.97 16.69 -18.33
C SER A 178 -6.88 16.21 -19.47
N GLY A 179 -8.20 16.28 -19.32
CA GLY A 179 -9.19 15.89 -20.32
C GLY A 179 -9.58 14.41 -20.29
N GLN A 180 -9.18 13.65 -19.27
CA GLN A 180 -9.62 12.26 -19.09
C GLN A 180 -11.03 12.21 -18.50
N SER A 181 -11.82 11.22 -18.91
CA SER A 181 -13.12 10.95 -18.28
C SER A 181 -12.88 10.24 -16.94
N VAL A 182 -13.28 10.87 -15.84
CA VAL A 182 -13.05 10.35 -14.48
C VAL A 182 -14.35 10.34 -13.70
N LEU A 183 -14.67 9.18 -13.10
CA LEU A 183 -15.81 8.98 -12.21
C LEU A 183 -15.31 8.75 -10.79
N TYR A 184 -15.65 9.66 -9.88
CA TYR A 184 -15.39 9.54 -8.44
C TYR A 184 -16.65 9.08 -7.71
N VAL A 185 -16.62 7.88 -7.16
CA VAL A 185 -17.73 7.29 -6.42
C VAL A 185 -17.46 7.39 -4.93
N SER A 186 -18.37 8.01 -4.20
CA SER A 186 -18.33 8.12 -2.73
C SER A 186 -19.56 7.48 -2.11
N GLY A 187 -19.34 6.64 -1.10
CA GLY A 187 -20.42 6.15 -0.23
C GLY A 187 -20.39 6.78 1.17
N GLU A 188 -19.30 7.49 1.54
CA GLU A 188 -19.13 8.10 2.87
C GLU A 188 -19.53 9.57 2.90
N GLU A 189 -19.07 10.36 1.92
CA GLU A 189 -19.24 11.81 1.88
C GLU A 189 -20.28 12.24 0.83
N SER A 190 -21.02 13.32 1.14
CA SER A 190 -21.94 13.95 0.18
C SER A 190 -21.17 14.72 -0.91
N GLY A 191 -21.85 15.01 -2.03
CA GLY A 191 -21.25 15.79 -3.12
C GLY A 191 -20.79 17.19 -2.67
N GLU A 192 -21.52 17.83 -1.76
CA GLU A 192 -21.18 19.12 -1.18
C GLU A 192 -19.92 19.03 -0.30
N GLN A 193 -19.78 17.98 0.51
CA GLN A 193 -18.59 17.76 1.33
C GLN A 193 -17.34 17.55 0.46
N ILE A 194 -17.46 16.74 -0.59
CA ILE A 194 -16.38 16.52 -1.55
C ILE A 194 -16.02 17.84 -2.25
N ARG A 195 -17.01 18.63 -2.66
CA ARG A 195 -16.80 19.94 -3.29
C ARG A 195 -16.03 20.90 -2.38
N LEU A 196 -16.41 21.00 -1.10
CA LEU A 196 -15.71 21.84 -0.12
C LEU A 196 -14.25 21.42 0.07
N ARG A 197 -13.94 20.13 -0.02
CA ARG A 197 -12.56 19.62 0.00
C ARG A 197 -11.84 19.97 -1.29
N ALA A 198 -12.48 19.76 -2.44
CA ALA A 198 -11.93 20.06 -3.75
C ALA A 198 -11.58 21.55 -3.92
N GLU A 199 -12.35 22.47 -3.34
CA GLU A 199 -12.07 23.92 -3.37
C GLU A 199 -10.71 24.29 -2.74
N ARG A 200 -10.20 23.45 -1.82
CA ARG A 200 -8.89 23.66 -1.18
C ARG A 200 -7.73 23.03 -1.96
N LEU A 201 -8.04 22.16 -2.92
CA LEU A 201 -7.06 21.39 -3.67
C LEU A 201 -6.77 22.09 -5.01
N PRO A 202 -5.54 22.56 -5.25
CA PRO A 202 -5.20 23.28 -6.46
C PRO A 202 -5.36 22.38 -7.69
N GLY A 203 -6.01 22.90 -8.74
CA GLY A 203 -6.20 22.22 -10.01
C GLY A 203 -7.42 21.29 -10.08
N LEU A 204 -8.26 21.22 -9.03
CA LEU A 204 -9.57 20.55 -9.12
C LEU A 204 -10.62 21.49 -9.72
N GLY A 205 -10.99 21.23 -10.98
CA GLY A 205 -12.05 21.93 -11.72
C GLY A 205 -13.26 21.03 -12.05
N GLY A 206 -14.37 21.64 -12.48
CA GLY A 206 -15.70 20.99 -12.60
C GLY A 206 -15.87 19.88 -13.65
N ALA A 207 -14.79 19.38 -14.27
CA ALA A 207 -14.85 18.25 -15.20
C ALA A 207 -14.95 16.89 -14.48
N LEU A 208 -14.55 16.81 -13.21
CA LEU A 208 -14.64 15.59 -12.40
C LEU A 208 -16.09 15.21 -12.14
N GLN A 209 -16.50 14.02 -12.57
CA GLN A 209 -17.85 13.49 -12.31
C GLN A 209 -17.89 12.83 -10.94
N ILE A 210 -18.82 13.24 -10.08
CA ILE A 210 -19.00 12.71 -8.73
C ILE A 210 -20.32 11.95 -8.68
N LEU A 211 -20.28 10.72 -8.14
CA LEU A 211 -21.46 9.90 -7.87
C LEU A 211 -21.48 9.53 -6.39
N THR A 212 -22.54 9.92 -5.69
CA THR A 212 -22.79 9.47 -4.32
C THR A 212 -23.67 8.23 -4.36
N ALA A 213 -23.06 7.04 -4.27
CA ALA A 213 -23.77 5.77 -4.36
C ALA A 213 -23.11 4.71 -3.50
N THR A 214 -23.93 3.90 -2.84
CA THR A 214 -23.49 2.78 -1.99
C THR A 214 -23.74 1.41 -2.62
N ARG A 215 -24.40 1.33 -3.78
CA ARG A 215 -24.72 0.06 -4.46
C ARG A 215 -23.92 -0.11 -5.74
N VAL A 216 -23.27 -1.26 -5.93
CA VAL A 216 -22.50 -1.60 -7.14
C VAL A 216 -23.37 -1.44 -8.40
N GLU A 217 -24.64 -1.85 -8.33
CA GLU A 217 -25.56 -1.85 -9.46
C GLU A 217 -25.87 -0.43 -9.95
N ALA A 218 -25.81 0.57 -9.05
CA ALA A 218 -26.04 1.97 -9.41
C ALA A 218 -24.89 2.57 -10.24
N LEU A 219 -23.72 1.93 -10.28
CA LEU A 219 -22.58 2.39 -11.07
C LEU A 219 -22.69 1.98 -12.55
N ALA A 220 -23.59 1.06 -12.90
CA ALA A 220 -23.68 0.49 -14.26
C ALA A 220 -23.96 1.54 -15.34
N GLU A 221 -24.97 2.38 -15.13
CA GLU A 221 -25.37 3.40 -16.10
C GLU A 221 -24.31 4.51 -16.20
N PRO A 222 -23.86 5.15 -15.11
CA PRO A 222 -22.80 6.14 -15.18
C PRO A 222 -21.50 5.62 -15.82
N TRP A 223 -21.09 4.38 -15.50
CA TRP A 223 -19.88 3.80 -16.07
C TRP A 223 -20.02 3.56 -17.57
N ARG A 224 -21.19 3.08 -18.02
CA ARG A 224 -21.45 2.87 -19.45
C ARG A 224 -21.47 4.20 -20.21
N ASP A 225 -22.19 5.19 -19.70
CA ASP A 225 -22.46 6.43 -20.42
C ASP A 225 -21.23 7.35 -20.44
N LEU A 226 -20.48 7.41 -19.34
CA LEU A 226 -19.26 8.23 -19.25
C LEU A 226 -18.03 7.56 -19.85
N ALA A 227 -18.04 6.23 -20.01
CA ALA A 227 -16.90 5.40 -20.41
C ALA A 227 -15.57 5.87 -19.75
N PRO A 228 -15.51 5.95 -18.41
CA PRO A 228 -14.42 6.60 -17.71
C PRO A 228 -13.09 5.85 -17.90
N SER A 229 -12.02 6.61 -18.09
CA SER A 229 -10.64 6.11 -18.11
C SER A 229 -10.18 5.73 -16.70
N LEU A 230 -10.68 6.43 -15.67
CA LEU A 230 -10.45 6.15 -14.25
C LEU A 230 -11.78 6.16 -13.48
N VAL A 231 -11.99 5.11 -12.68
CA VAL A 231 -13.02 5.06 -11.65
C VAL A 231 -12.36 5.00 -10.28
N VAL A 232 -12.72 5.94 -9.40
CA VAL A 232 -12.29 5.93 -7.99
C VAL A 232 -13.47 5.52 -7.13
N VAL A 233 -13.24 4.65 -6.15
CA VAL A 233 -14.25 4.23 -5.16
C VAL A 233 -13.72 4.51 -3.75
N ASP A 234 -14.33 5.50 -3.09
CA ASP A 234 -13.93 5.98 -1.76
C ASP A 234 -15.10 5.92 -0.75
N SER A 235 -15.18 4.92 0.12
CA SER A 235 -14.31 3.75 0.27
C SER A 235 -15.05 2.45 -0.08
N ILE A 236 -14.29 1.40 -0.43
CA ILE A 236 -14.87 0.09 -0.79
C ILE A 236 -15.73 -0.51 0.33
N GLN A 237 -15.46 -0.15 1.60
CA GLN A 237 -16.22 -0.58 2.77
C GLN A 237 -17.68 -0.13 2.73
N THR A 238 -17.98 0.96 2.02
CA THR A 238 -19.34 1.51 1.91
C THR A 238 -20.12 0.95 0.73
N ILE A 239 -19.47 0.19 -0.15
CA ILE A 239 -20.11 -0.34 -1.35
C ILE A 239 -20.68 -1.72 -1.08
N GLN A 240 -21.94 -1.89 -1.48
CA GLN A 240 -22.74 -3.08 -1.27
C GLN A 240 -23.26 -3.62 -2.61
N THR A 241 -23.56 -4.90 -2.64
CA THR A 241 -24.24 -5.57 -3.75
C THR A 241 -25.39 -6.42 -3.23
N ASP A 242 -26.44 -6.52 -4.04
CA ASP A 242 -27.62 -7.34 -3.72
C ASP A 242 -27.34 -8.85 -3.90
N SER A 243 -26.18 -9.24 -4.45
CA SER A 243 -25.84 -10.65 -4.71
C SER A 243 -25.47 -11.44 -3.45
N VAL A 244 -25.21 -10.76 -2.33
CA VAL A 244 -24.81 -11.37 -1.05
C VAL A 244 -25.72 -10.86 0.07
N GLU A 245 -26.42 -11.77 0.76
CA GLU A 245 -27.20 -11.45 1.97
C GLU A 245 -26.24 -11.30 3.17
N SER A 246 -25.56 -10.16 3.29
CA SER A 246 -24.68 -9.83 4.43
C SER A 246 -24.68 -8.33 4.73
N ALA A 247 -24.29 -7.97 5.95
CA ALA A 247 -24.27 -6.59 6.42
C ALA A 247 -23.24 -5.73 5.65
N ALA A 248 -23.55 -4.44 5.51
CA ALA A 248 -22.63 -3.43 4.95
C ALA A 248 -21.27 -3.47 5.66
N GLY A 249 -20.18 -3.35 4.90
CA GLY A 249 -18.82 -3.37 5.45
C GLY A 249 -18.33 -4.74 5.95
N SER A 250 -19.15 -5.80 5.87
CA SER A 250 -18.68 -7.17 6.11
C SER A 250 -17.64 -7.59 5.06
N VAL A 251 -16.78 -8.53 5.42
CA VAL A 251 -15.70 -9.01 4.53
C VAL A 251 -16.26 -9.57 3.21
N ALA A 252 -17.39 -10.27 3.25
CA ALA A 252 -18.03 -10.78 2.04
C ALA A 252 -18.63 -9.71 1.15
N GLN A 253 -19.34 -8.72 1.71
CA GLN A 253 -19.84 -7.58 0.94
C GLN A 253 -18.68 -6.84 0.26
N VAL A 254 -17.61 -6.55 1.00
CA VAL A 254 -16.42 -5.86 0.47
C VAL A 254 -15.76 -6.68 -0.65
N ARG A 255 -15.56 -7.99 -0.44
CA ARG A 255 -14.91 -8.86 -1.41
C ARG A 255 -15.72 -9.02 -2.69
N GLU A 256 -17.03 -9.25 -2.57
CA GLU A 256 -17.89 -9.45 -3.72
C GLU A 256 -18.08 -8.14 -4.50
N SER A 257 -18.33 -7.03 -3.81
CA SER A 257 -18.39 -5.70 -4.44
C SER A 257 -17.10 -5.38 -5.20
N ALA A 258 -15.93 -5.59 -4.56
CA ALA A 258 -14.64 -5.37 -5.22
C ALA A 258 -14.43 -6.29 -6.42
N SER A 259 -14.86 -7.56 -6.34
CA SER A 259 -14.77 -8.53 -7.44
C SER A 259 -15.60 -8.08 -8.65
N GLN A 260 -16.84 -7.63 -8.44
CA GLN A 260 -17.70 -7.14 -9.51
C GLN A 260 -17.16 -5.86 -10.15
N LEU A 261 -16.68 -4.91 -9.34
CA LEU A 261 -16.06 -3.68 -9.83
C LEU A 261 -14.77 -3.98 -10.62
N ALA A 262 -13.91 -4.88 -10.11
CA ALA A 262 -12.69 -5.29 -10.77
C ALA A 262 -12.96 -5.95 -12.13
N ALA A 263 -13.93 -6.87 -12.19
CA ALA A 263 -14.34 -7.51 -13.44
C ALA A 263 -14.88 -6.49 -14.45
N THR A 264 -15.61 -5.48 -13.96
CA THR A 264 -16.16 -4.40 -14.79
C THR A 264 -15.05 -3.52 -15.35
N ALA A 265 -14.11 -3.09 -14.52
CA ALA A 265 -12.98 -2.26 -14.93
C ALA A 265 -12.09 -2.97 -15.96
N LYS A 266 -11.74 -4.25 -15.71
CA LYS A 266 -10.96 -5.08 -16.65
C LYS A 266 -11.66 -5.24 -17.99
N ARG A 267 -12.97 -5.47 -17.96
CA ARG A 267 -13.76 -5.59 -19.19
C ARG A 267 -13.88 -4.26 -19.92
N ALA A 268 -14.08 -3.16 -19.21
CA ALA A 268 -14.24 -1.82 -19.81
C ALA A 268 -12.91 -1.23 -20.31
N GLY A 269 -11.77 -1.75 -19.83
CA GLY A 269 -10.46 -1.13 -20.02
C GLY A 269 -10.22 0.08 -19.09
N SER A 270 -11.13 0.36 -18.16
CA SER A 270 -11.01 1.43 -17.18
C SER A 270 -9.99 1.07 -16.08
N ILE A 271 -9.27 2.07 -15.59
CA ILE A 271 -8.49 1.95 -14.35
C ILE A 271 -9.46 2.01 -13.17
N LEU A 272 -9.33 1.11 -12.20
CA LEU A 272 -10.10 1.14 -10.96
C LEU A 272 -9.19 1.40 -9.77
N LEU A 273 -9.40 2.52 -9.08
CA LEU A 273 -8.74 2.86 -7.82
C LEU A 273 -9.72 2.66 -6.66
N LEU A 274 -9.48 1.60 -5.87
CA LEU A 274 -10.23 1.31 -4.66
C LEU A 274 -9.53 1.94 -3.45
N VAL A 275 -10.23 2.75 -2.67
CA VAL A 275 -9.73 3.25 -1.39
C VAL A 275 -10.26 2.37 -0.27
N GLY A 276 -9.37 1.94 0.62
CA GLY A 276 -9.71 1.10 1.77
C GLY A 276 -8.99 1.50 3.06
N HIS A 277 -9.67 1.36 4.18
CA HIS A 277 -9.09 1.52 5.51
C HIS A 277 -8.36 0.25 5.97
N VAL A 278 -7.24 0.43 6.67
CA VAL A 278 -6.59 -0.64 7.43
C VAL A 278 -6.83 -0.38 8.91
N THR A 279 -7.34 -1.36 9.64
CA THR A 279 -7.49 -1.29 11.10
C THR A 279 -6.25 -1.86 11.80
N LYS A 280 -5.95 -1.37 13.01
CA LYS A 280 -4.72 -1.67 13.78
C LYS A 280 -4.52 -3.16 14.10
N ASP A 281 -5.60 -3.94 14.12
CA ASP A 281 -5.56 -5.38 14.40
C ASP A 281 -5.59 -6.24 13.12
N GLY A 282 -5.59 -5.63 11.93
CA GLY A 282 -5.72 -6.31 10.64
C GLY A 282 -7.04 -7.08 10.45
N SER A 283 -7.98 -6.99 11.40
CA SER A 283 -9.14 -7.86 11.55
C SER A 283 -10.45 -7.30 10.99
N LEU A 284 -10.46 -6.07 10.45
CA LEU A 284 -11.59 -5.55 9.70
C LEU A 284 -11.12 -5.04 8.35
N ALA A 285 -11.27 -5.91 7.34
CA ALA A 285 -10.97 -5.64 5.93
C ALA A 285 -9.58 -5.05 5.67
N GLY A 286 -8.54 -5.62 6.30
CA GLY A 286 -7.16 -5.32 5.93
C GLY A 286 -6.91 -5.56 4.42
N PRO A 287 -5.85 -4.97 3.84
CA PRO A 287 -5.58 -5.06 2.40
C PRO A 287 -5.50 -6.52 1.92
N ARG A 288 -5.13 -7.45 2.80
CA ARG A 288 -5.07 -8.90 2.57
C ARG A 288 -6.35 -9.51 2.00
N VAL A 289 -7.53 -8.99 2.39
CA VAL A 289 -8.83 -9.51 1.90
C VAL A 289 -8.96 -9.29 0.38
N LEU A 290 -8.50 -8.12 -0.09
CA LEU A 290 -8.61 -7.71 -1.49
C LEU A 290 -7.31 -7.90 -2.27
N GLU A 291 -6.20 -8.18 -1.58
CA GLU A 291 -4.85 -8.25 -2.15
C GLU A 291 -4.76 -9.22 -3.31
N HIS A 292 -5.49 -10.35 -3.27
CA HIS A 292 -5.52 -11.30 -4.37
C HIS A 292 -6.37 -10.86 -5.57
N LEU A 293 -7.39 -10.03 -5.35
CA LEU A 293 -8.31 -9.54 -6.38
C LEU A 293 -7.73 -8.38 -7.19
N VAL A 294 -6.79 -7.63 -6.61
CA VAL A 294 -6.21 -6.43 -7.23
C VAL A 294 -4.85 -6.70 -7.88
N ASP A 295 -4.47 -5.84 -8.81
CA ASP A 295 -3.22 -5.94 -9.55
C ASP A 295 -2.07 -5.19 -8.83
N VAL A 296 -2.41 -4.10 -8.14
CA VAL A 296 -1.49 -3.29 -7.33
C VAL A 296 -2.10 -3.02 -5.95
N VAL A 297 -1.31 -3.16 -4.89
CA VAL A 297 -1.66 -2.75 -3.52
C VAL A 297 -0.67 -1.69 -3.07
N LEU A 298 -1.20 -0.50 -2.82
CA LEU A 298 -0.50 0.65 -2.28
C LEU A 298 -0.89 0.82 -0.81
N THR A 299 0.10 1.01 0.07
CA THR A 299 -0.10 1.30 1.47
C THR A 299 0.42 2.69 1.76
N PHE A 300 -0.44 3.54 2.33
CA PHE A 300 -0.07 4.86 2.78
C PHE A 300 0.18 4.86 4.29
N GLU A 301 1.42 5.10 4.66
CA GLU A 301 1.95 5.00 6.01
C GLU A 301 2.37 6.38 6.52
N GLY A 302 2.25 6.60 7.82
CA GLY A 302 2.74 7.81 8.47
C GLY A 302 2.00 8.06 9.77
N ASP A 303 2.75 8.53 10.78
CA ASP A 303 2.18 8.97 12.05
C ASP A 303 1.91 10.47 11.99
N ARG A 304 0.99 10.97 12.81
CA ARG A 304 0.74 12.40 12.99
C ARG A 304 1.98 13.15 13.47
N ALA A 305 2.89 12.46 14.15
CA ALA A 305 4.16 13.00 14.63
C ALA A 305 5.25 13.11 13.54
N HIS A 306 5.11 12.38 12.43
CA HIS A 306 6.06 12.44 11.31
C HIS A 306 5.68 13.56 10.35
N ALA A 307 6.67 14.35 9.90
CA ALA A 307 6.46 15.37 8.88
C ALA A 307 6.01 14.78 7.53
N PHE A 308 6.39 13.51 7.26
CA PHE A 308 6.16 12.83 6.00
C PHE A 308 5.19 11.66 6.10
N ARG A 309 4.51 11.41 4.99
CA ARG A 309 3.64 10.26 4.72
C ARG A 309 4.25 9.48 3.56
N LEU A 310 4.43 8.19 3.74
CA LEU A 310 5.13 7.29 2.83
C LEU A 310 4.13 6.41 2.10
N LEU A 311 4.12 6.48 0.78
CA LEU A 311 3.33 5.61 -0.08
C LEU A 311 4.21 4.48 -0.60
N ARG A 312 3.86 3.24 -0.30
CA ARG A 312 4.61 2.04 -0.71
C ARG A 312 3.73 1.10 -1.50
N ALA A 313 4.33 0.28 -2.36
CA ALA A 313 3.63 -0.84 -2.97
C ALA A 313 3.96 -2.14 -2.22
N SER A 314 2.98 -2.78 -1.57
CA SER A 314 3.17 -4.14 -1.04
C SER A 314 3.01 -5.21 -2.14
N LYS A 315 2.26 -4.88 -3.19
CA LYS A 315 2.09 -5.70 -4.40
C LYS A 315 2.07 -4.80 -5.62
N ASN A 316 2.88 -5.10 -6.62
CA ASN A 316 2.84 -4.40 -7.91
C ASN A 316 3.11 -5.39 -9.06
N ARG A 317 2.08 -5.74 -9.84
CA ARG A 317 2.24 -6.60 -11.03
C ARG A 317 2.91 -5.89 -12.20
N PHE A 318 3.03 -4.58 -12.15
CA PHE A 318 3.48 -3.73 -13.26
C PHE A 318 4.78 -2.96 -12.93
N GLY A 319 5.38 -3.17 -11.76
CA GLY A 319 6.53 -2.40 -11.30
C GLY A 319 7.15 -3.02 -10.05
N SER A 320 8.17 -2.35 -9.51
CA SER A 320 8.84 -2.78 -8.29
C SER A 320 7.99 -2.49 -7.04
N THR A 321 8.09 -3.35 -6.03
CA THR A 321 7.54 -3.12 -4.68
C THR A 321 8.50 -2.37 -3.76
N GLU A 322 9.72 -2.11 -4.22
CA GLU A 322 10.73 -1.39 -3.43
C GLU A 322 10.59 0.13 -3.55
N GLU A 323 9.84 0.62 -4.55
CA GLU A 323 9.65 2.05 -4.80
C GLU A 323 8.76 2.71 -3.76
N ILE A 324 9.10 3.97 -3.44
CA ILE A 324 8.40 4.76 -2.42
C ILE A 324 8.10 6.16 -2.94
N GLY A 325 6.87 6.59 -2.69
CA GLY A 325 6.42 7.96 -2.85
C GLY A 325 6.43 8.68 -1.51
N VAL A 326 7.04 9.85 -1.44
CA VAL A 326 7.07 10.65 -0.20
C VAL A 326 6.17 11.86 -0.36
N TYR A 327 5.33 12.09 0.65
CA TYR A 327 4.37 13.19 0.67
C TYR A 327 4.43 13.93 2.01
N LYS A 328 4.04 15.20 2.03
CA LYS A 328 3.76 15.95 3.27
C LYS A 328 2.33 16.50 3.20
N MET A 329 1.69 16.62 4.36
CA MET A 329 0.35 17.21 4.44
C MET A 329 0.48 18.72 4.63
N ALA A 330 0.04 19.49 3.63
CA ALA A 330 -0.03 20.94 3.66
C ALA A 330 -1.48 21.41 3.85
N SER A 331 -1.66 22.72 4.04
CA SER A 331 -3.00 23.34 4.14
C SER A 331 -3.86 23.14 2.89
N HIS A 332 -3.23 22.95 1.73
CA HIS A 332 -3.85 22.79 0.42
C HIS A 332 -3.83 21.32 -0.09
N GLY A 333 -3.65 20.35 0.81
CA GLY A 333 -3.67 18.92 0.49
C GLY A 333 -2.31 18.24 0.61
N LEU A 334 -2.12 17.13 -0.10
CA LEU A 334 -0.85 16.39 -0.12
C LEU A 334 0.09 16.98 -1.16
N GLU A 335 1.29 17.32 -0.71
CA GLU A 335 2.39 17.78 -1.55
C GLU A 335 3.41 16.66 -1.73
N ALA A 336 3.77 16.37 -2.99
CA ALA A 336 4.79 15.37 -3.31
C ALA A 336 6.18 15.93 -2.99
N VAL A 337 7.00 15.14 -2.31
CA VAL A 337 8.33 15.52 -1.86
C VAL A 337 9.37 14.81 -2.72
N GLU A 338 9.88 15.52 -3.74
CA GLU A 338 10.89 14.97 -4.65
C GLU A 338 12.25 14.78 -3.96
N ASN A 339 12.56 15.61 -2.95
CA ASN A 339 13.80 15.53 -2.20
C ASN A 339 13.57 15.61 -0.67
N PRO A 340 13.24 14.47 -0.01
CA PRO A 340 12.99 14.48 1.42
C PRO A 340 14.25 14.77 2.24
N SER A 341 15.42 14.42 1.69
CA SER A 341 16.71 14.60 2.34
C SER A 341 17.04 16.08 2.59
N GLU A 342 16.65 16.99 1.69
CA GLU A 342 16.83 18.44 1.92
C GLU A 342 16.08 18.91 3.16
N HIS A 343 14.81 18.53 3.29
CA HIS A 343 13.99 18.90 4.45
C HIS A 343 14.53 18.38 5.78
N PHE A 344 15.15 17.18 5.82
CA PHE A 344 15.79 16.70 7.05
C PHE A 344 17.07 17.45 7.41
N LEU A 345 17.70 18.10 6.43
CA LEU A 345 18.98 18.78 6.61
C LEU A 345 18.85 20.31 6.74
N GLU A 346 17.70 20.89 6.40
CA GLU A 346 17.41 22.34 6.46
C GLU A 346 17.65 22.94 7.86
N GLU A 347 17.33 22.22 8.93
CA GLU A 347 17.46 22.70 10.32
C GLU A 347 18.77 22.28 11.01
N ARG A 348 19.72 21.69 10.26
CA ARG A 348 20.93 21.11 10.83
C ARG A 348 21.84 22.17 11.45
N SER A 349 22.14 22.04 12.75
CA SER A 349 23.26 22.74 13.37
C SER A 349 24.58 22.08 12.95
N THR A 350 25.22 22.64 11.93
CA THR A 350 26.44 22.08 11.30
C THR A 350 27.68 22.08 12.20
N ARG A 351 27.61 22.71 13.38
CA ARG A 351 28.73 22.86 14.32
C ARG A 351 28.49 22.25 15.70
N ALA A 352 27.32 21.68 15.96
CA ALA A 352 27.03 21.11 17.27
C ALA A 352 27.58 19.68 17.38
N PRO A 353 28.31 19.35 18.46
CA PRO A 353 28.60 17.97 18.83
C PRO A 353 27.32 17.17 19.05
N GLY A 354 27.41 15.86 18.86
CA GLY A 354 26.27 14.96 19.04
C GLY A 354 25.42 14.74 17.80
N SER A 355 25.87 15.15 16.61
CA SER A 355 25.11 14.99 15.36
C SER A 355 25.90 14.20 14.32
N CYS A 356 25.26 13.22 13.68
CA CYS A 356 25.82 12.49 12.53
C CYS A 356 24.73 12.21 11.50
N VAL A 357 25.04 12.41 10.21
CA VAL A 357 24.09 12.14 9.12
C VAL A 357 24.33 10.74 8.56
N VAL A 358 23.24 10.02 8.30
CA VAL A 358 23.25 8.67 7.74
C VAL A 358 22.33 8.60 6.53
N PRO A 359 22.81 8.16 5.35
CA PRO A 359 21.95 7.80 4.23
C PRO A 359 21.30 6.43 4.49
N LEU A 360 20.05 6.45 4.93
CA LEU A 360 19.21 5.26 5.14
C LEU A 360 18.53 4.84 3.84
N LEU A 361 18.16 3.57 3.73
CA LEU A 361 17.30 3.10 2.65
C LEU A 361 15.89 2.87 3.18
N GLU A 362 14.96 3.63 2.63
CA GLU A 362 13.54 3.37 2.76
C GLU A 362 13.11 2.67 1.45
N GLY A 363 12.96 1.34 1.50
CA GLY A 363 12.78 0.54 0.27
C GLY A 363 14.01 0.64 -0.65
N SER A 364 13.81 1.12 -1.89
CA SER A 364 14.89 1.44 -2.83
C SER A 364 15.39 2.88 -2.72
N ARG A 365 14.68 3.77 -1.99
CA ARG A 365 14.96 5.19 -1.97
C ARG A 365 15.95 5.55 -0.85
N PRO A 366 17.10 6.16 -1.18
CA PRO A 366 18.01 6.69 -0.16
C PRO A 366 17.42 7.97 0.44
N MET A 367 17.50 8.09 1.76
CA MET A 367 17.06 9.25 2.52
C MET A 367 18.12 9.59 3.57
N LEU A 368 18.66 10.82 3.54
CA LEU A 368 19.62 11.25 4.55
C LEU A 368 18.86 11.69 5.79
N VAL A 369 19.20 11.09 6.92
CA VAL A 369 18.59 11.37 8.22
C VAL A 369 19.69 11.78 9.20
N GLU A 370 19.44 12.87 9.93
CA GLU A 370 20.30 13.31 11.02
C GLU A 370 19.98 12.49 12.28
N LEU A 371 21.02 11.86 12.84
CA LEU A 371 20.99 11.19 14.12
C LEU A 371 21.62 12.10 15.16
N GLN A 372 20.90 12.30 16.26
CA GLN A 372 21.30 13.19 17.34
C GLN A 372 21.50 12.42 18.64
N ALA A 373 22.52 12.77 19.39
CA ALA A 373 22.82 12.24 20.70
C ALA A 373 23.22 13.39 21.65
N LEU A 374 22.77 13.29 22.89
CA LEU A 374 23.22 14.13 23.99
C LEU A 374 23.67 13.21 25.12
N VAL A 375 24.95 13.32 25.45
CA VAL A 375 25.61 12.56 26.51
C VAL A 375 25.94 13.52 27.63
N ALA A 376 25.50 13.21 28.84
CA ALA A 376 25.74 14.04 30.02
C ALA A 376 26.19 13.16 31.20
N PRO A 377 27.02 13.69 32.13
CA PRO A 377 27.35 12.98 33.35
C PRO A 377 26.09 12.64 34.14
N ALA A 378 25.95 11.38 34.59
CA ALA A 378 24.87 10.99 35.49
C ALA A 378 25.32 11.25 36.94
N PRO A 379 24.80 12.31 37.61
CA PRO A 379 25.33 12.71 38.92
C PRO A 379 25.05 11.69 40.02
N TYR A 380 23.92 10.97 39.96
CA TYR A 380 23.55 9.91 40.90
C TYR A 380 22.57 8.89 40.28
N GLY A 381 22.73 7.61 40.62
CA GLY A 381 21.81 6.54 40.24
C GLY A 381 22.21 5.77 38.97
N THR A 382 21.30 4.94 38.48
CA THR A 382 21.50 4.22 37.21
C THR A 382 21.35 5.21 36.04
N PRO A 383 22.35 5.32 35.15
CA PRO A 383 22.29 6.26 34.04
C PRO A 383 21.07 6.02 33.15
N ARG A 384 20.45 7.11 32.72
CA ARG A 384 19.28 7.12 31.85
C ARG A 384 19.70 6.88 30.42
N ARG A 385 18.91 6.07 29.72
CA ARG A 385 19.05 5.81 28.29
C ARG A 385 17.68 6.02 27.68
N THR A 386 17.53 7.10 26.93
CA THR A 386 16.25 7.48 26.34
C THR A 386 16.43 7.62 24.85
N THR A 387 15.60 6.91 24.09
CA THR A 387 15.64 6.99 22.63
C THR A 387 14.32 7.48 22.04
N LEU A 388 14.39 8.16 20.90
CA LEU A 388 13.22 8.58 20.12
C LEU A 388 13.46 8.35 18.62
N GLY A 389 12.67 7.48 18.01
CA GLY A 389 12.86 7.09 16.60
C GLY A 389 14.01 6.10 16.37
N LEU A 390 14.69 5.66 17.44
CA LEU A 390 15.70 4.59 17.43
C LEU A 390 15.20 3.42 18.28
N GLU A 391 15.82 2.26 18.12
CA GLU A 391 15.49 1.06 18.90
C GLU A 391 16.35 1.02 20.18
N ASP A 392 15.70 0.95 21.35
CA ASP A 392 16.37 0.97 22.67
C ASP A 392 17.43 -0.14 22.80
N ALA A 393 17.10 -1.36 22.36
CA ALA A 393 18.00 -2.50 22.43
C ALA A 393 19.27 -2.28 21.58
N ARG A 394 19.11 -1.66 20.41
CA ARG A 394 20.22 -1.36 19.50
C ARG A 394 21.16 -0.31 20.08
N VAL A 395 20.61 0.78 20.62
CA VAL A 395 21.42 1.82 21.28
C VAL A 395 22.16 1.23 22.48
N ALA A 396 21.52 0.36 23.27
CA ALA A 396 22.17 -0.30 24.40
C ALA A 396 23.37 -1.17 23.98
N LEU A 397 23.25 -1.93 22.88
CA LEU A 397 24.37 -2.72 22.34
C LEU A 397 25.51 -1.83 21.86
N LEU A 398 25.21 -0.74 21.15
CA LEU A 398 26.22 0.20 20.66
C LEU A 398 26.97 0.87 21.81
N LEU A 399 26.28 1.24 22.89
CA LEU A 399 26.92 1.77 24.10
C LEU A 399 27.91 0.76 24.72
N ALA A 400 27.52 -0.52 24.78
CA ALA A 400 28.41 -1.57 25.30
C ALA A 400 29.64 -1.79 24.40
N VAL A 401 29.48 -1.70 23.08
CA VAL A 401 30.58 -1.81 22.12
C VAL A 401 31.52 -0.60 22.24
N LEU A 402 31.00 0.62 22.31
CA LEU A 402 31.79 1.85 22.49
C LEU A 402 32.65 1.79 23.77
N GLU A 403 32.04 1.38 24.88
CA GLU A 403 32.71 1.20 26.17
C GLU A 403 33.88 0.20 26.07
N ARG A 404 33.64 -0.96 25.46
CA ARG A 404 34.60 -2.08 25.48
C ARG A 404 35.62 -2.04 24.37
N ARG A 405 35.34 -1.35 23.26
CA ARG A 405 36.12 -1.44 22.03
C ARG A 405 36.73 -0.11 21.57
N SER A 406 36.25 1.04 22.04
CA SER A 406 36.68 2.32 21.48
C SER A 406 37.16 3.36 22.49
N SER A 407 37.53 2.95 23.71
CA SER A 407 38.08 3.84 24.76
C SER A 407 37.16 4.99 25.20
N ILE A 408 35.85 4.89 24.96
CA ILE A 408 34.86 5.89 25.38
C ILE A 408 34.13 5.38 26.62
N ASP A 409 34.33 6.03 27.76
CA ASP A 409 33.57 5.74 28.99
C ASP A 409 32.15 6.33 28.92
N MET A 410 31.17 5.42 28.91
CA MET A 410 29.73 5.60 28.84
C MET A 410 29.01 4.98 30.06
N LEU A 411 29.71 4.24 30.92
CA LEU A 411 29.10 3.56 32.09
C LEU A 411 28.45 4.53 33.07
N SER A 412 28.99 5.74 33.19
CA SER A 412 28.57 6.79 34.13
C SER A 412 27.78 7.92 33.47
N GLN A 413 27.28 7.72 32.24
CA GLN A 413 26.73 8.78 31.42
C GLN A 413 25.25 8.54 31.09
N ASP A 414 24.44 9.58 31.25
CA ASP A 414 23.10 9.65 30.69
C ASP A 414 23.20 9.83 29.17
N VAL A 415 22.39 9.09 28.43
CA VAL A 415 22.38 9.10 26.95
C VAL A 415 20.96 9.34 26.45
N TYR A 416 20.80 10.41 25.70
CA TYR A 416 19.58 10.74 24.98
C TYR A 416 19.89 10.67 23.48
N ALA A 417 19.23 9.77 22.74
CA ALA A 417 19.47 9.61 21.32
C ALA A 417 18.18 9.74 20.52
N LYS A 418 18.17 10.47 19.41
CA LYS A 418 16.98 10.60 18.56
C LYS A 418 17.32 10.67 17.09
N ALA A 419 16.36 10.27 16.25
CA ALA A 419 16.37 10.55 14.82
C ALA A 419 15.60 11.85 14.54
N ALA A 420 16.20 12.75 13.76
CA ALA A 420 15.59 14.02 13.37
C ALA A 420 14.41 13.80 12.39
N GLY A 421 13.53 14.80 12.30
CA GLY A 421 12.33 14.76 11.45
C GLY A 421 11.31 13.68 11.84
N GLY A 422 11.45 13.17 13.06
CA GLY A 422 10.58 12.15 13.65
C GLY A 422 10.79 10.75 13.12
N VAL A 423 11.65 10.51 12.12
CA VAL A 423 11.78 9.23 11.39
C VAL A 423 12.07 8.04 12.32
N ARG A 424 11.51 6.87 12.02
CA ARG A 424 11.92 5.62 12.67
C ARG A 424 13.06 4.96 11.89
N VAL A 425 14.19 4.75 12.56
CA VAL A 425 15.38 4.15 11.97
C VAL A 425 15.39 2.67 12.28
N ALA A 426 15.05 1.86 11.29
CA ALA A 426 14.96 0.40 11.42
C ALA A 426 15.99 -0.32 10.54
N GLU A 427 17.22 0.22 10.44
CA GLU A 427 18.23 -0.28 9.51
C GLU A 427 19.61 -0.48 10.17
N PRO A 428 20.27 -1.65 10.05
CA PRO A 428 21.61 -1.88 10.62
C PRO A 428 22.69 -0.92 10.08
N ALA A 429 22.53 -0.39 8.87
CA ALA A 429 23.46 0.57 8.30
C ALA A 429 23.60 1.88 9.12
N ALA A 430 22.65 2.15 10.02
CA ALA A 430 22.66 3.31 10.89
C ALA A 430 23.63 3.19 12.08
N ASP A 431 24.07 1.99 12.44
CA ASP A 431 24.78 1.73 13.68
C ASP A 431 26.04 2.58 13.83
N LEU A 432 26.86 2.67 12.77
CA LEU A 432 28.06 3.50 12.76
C LEU A 432 27.72 4.99 12.97
N GLY A 433 26.63 5.47 12.37
CA GLY A 433 26.19 6.86 12.55
C GLY A 433 25.65 7.14 13.95
N ILE A 434 24.92 6.19 14.56
CA ILE A 434 24.49 6.28 15.96
C ILE A 434 25.72 6.33 16.88
N ALA A 435 26.68 5.43 16.66
CA ALA A 435 27.92 5.36 17.43
C ALA A 435 28.73 6.67 17.33
N LEU A 436 28.86 7.23 16.12
CA LEU A 436 29.53 8.52 15.89
C LEU A 436 28.79 9.69 16.52
N ALA A 437 27.46 9.72 16.49
CA ALA A 437 26.69 10.78 17.17
C ALA A 437 26.93 10.74 18.69
N ILE A 438 26.87 9.56 19.30
CA ILE A 438 27.12 9.38 20.73
C ILE A 438 28.57 9.77 21.08
N ALA A 439 29.55 9.27 20.33
CA ALA A 439 30.96 9.58 20.53
C ALA A 439 31.23 11.09 20.36
N SER A 440 30.62 11.71 19.35
CA SER A 440 30.69 13.15 19.09
C SER A 440 30.22 13.96 20.29
N SER A 441 29.07 13.62 20.88
CA SER A 441 28.59 14.29 22.08
C SER A 441 29.49 14.05 23.29
N ARG A 442 29.99 12.82 23.48
CA ARG A 442 30.84 12.47 24.63
C ARG A 442 32.22 13.15 24.59
N LEU A 443 32.79 13.30 23.40
CA LEU A 443 34.10 13.91 23.18
C LEU A 443 34.03 15.43 22.97
N ASP A 444 32.82 16.00 22.88
CA ASP A 444 32.57 17.40 22.48
C ASP A 444 33.23 17.78 21.13
N LEU A 445 33.23 16.83 20.20
CA LEU A 445 33.80 17.00 18.85
C LEU A 445 32.71 16.84 17.80
N ALA A 446 32.37 17.92 17.09
CA ALA A 446 31.39 17.89 16.02
C ALA A 446 31.90 17.09 14.81
N VAL A 447 31.08 16.14 14.33
CA VAL A 447 31.32 15.45 13.07
C VAL A 447 31.29 16.49 11.95
N PRO A 448 32.26 16.49 11.00
CA PRO A 448 32.26 17.46 9.91
C PRO A 448 30.94 17.50 9.14
N ALA A 449 30.50 18.72 8.80
CA ALA A 449 29.21 18.95 8.16
C ALA A 449 29.06 18.24 6.80
N ASP A 450 30.16 18.03 6.10
CA ASP A 450 30.23 17.38 4.80
C ASP A 450 30.48 15.87 4.88
N THR A 451 30.39 15.29 6.08
CA THR A 451 30.59 13.86 6.34
C THR A 451 29.29 13.16 6.72
N ALA A 452 29.04 12.02 6.09
CA ALA A 452 28.02 11.04 6.48
C ALA A 452 28.67 9.70 6.82
N ALA A 453 27.94 8.81 7.50
CA ALA A 453 28.44 7.50 7.87
C ALA A 453 27.41 6.39 7.66
N ILE A 454 27.87 5.21 7.24
CA ILE A 454 27.08 3.97 7.18
C ILE A 454 27.92 2.78 7.62
N GLY A 455 27.29 1.82 8.26
CA GLY A 455 27.92 0.57 8.66
C GLY A 455 27.13 -0.10 9.78
N GLU A 456 27.00 -1.42 9.71
CA GLU A 456 26.51 -2.24 10.82
C GLU A 456 27.67 -2.46 11.80
N VAL A 457 27.45 -2.29 13.10
CA VAL A 457 28.51 -2.44 14.10
C VAL A 457 28.32 -3.76 14.82
N GLY A 458 29.27 -4.68 14.66
CA GLY A 458 29.29 -5.95 15.36
C GLY A 458 29.69 -5.81 16.82
N LEU A 459 29.38 -6.82 17.64
CA LEU A 459 29.69 -6.84 19.07
C LEU A 459 31.19 -6.90 19.36
N ALA A 460 32.02 -7.35 18.40
CA ALA A 460 33.47 -7.30 18.53
C ALA A 460 34.05 -5.93 18.17
N GLY A 461 33.23 -5.00 17.70
CA GLY A 461 33.62 -3.65 17.28
C GLY A 461 33.88 -3.53 15.78
N GLU A 462 33.72 -4.61 15.02
CA GLU A 462 33.94 -4.60 13.58
C GLU A 462 32.80 -3.89 12.83
N VAL A 463 33.13 -3.14 11.77
CA VAL A 463 32.17 -2.47 10.91
C VAL A 463 31.87 -3.34 9.68
N ARG A 464 30.64 -3.84 9.64
CA ARG A 464 30.17 -4.88 8.74
C ARG A 464 29.51 -4.30 7.49
N ARG A 465 29.41 -5.16 6.47
CA ARG A 465 28.87 -4.82 5.14
C ARG A 465 27.44 -4.31 5.22
N VAL A 466 27.14 -3.30 4.41
CA VAL A 466 25.78 -2.79 4.19
C VAL A 466 25.38 -2.83 2.71
N SER A 467 24.07 -2.83 2.43
CA SER A 467 23.52 -2.95 1.09
C SER A 467 23.46 -1.61 0.33
N ARG A 468 23.48 -1.70 -1.01
CA ARG A 468 23.34 -0.60 -2.00
C ARG A 468 24.15 0.68 -1.67
N VAL A 469 25.43 0.52 -1.34
CA VAL A 469 26.33 1.65 -1.03
C VAL A 469 26.44 2.64 -2.20
N ASP A 470 26.33 2.16 -3.44
CA ASP A 470 26.28 2.97 -4.65
C ASP A 470 25.11 3.97 -4.66
N VAL A 471 23.91 3.50 -4.32
CA VAL A 471 22.70 4.36 -4.25
C VAL A 471 22.82 5.37 -3.11
N ARG A 472 23.33 4.96 -1.95
CA ARG A 472 23.57 5.86 -0.80
C ARG A 472 24.63 6.92 -1.09
N LEU A 473 25.73 6.52 -1.73
CA LEU A 473 26.82 7.43 -2.11
C LEU A 473 26.35 8.45 -3.16
N ALA A 474 25.55 8.00 -4.13
CA ALA A 474 24.98 8.88 -5.13
C ALA A 474 24.09 9.95 -4.48
N GLU A 475 23.23 9.57 -3.54
CA GLU A 475 22.37 10.52 -2.83
C GLU A 475 23.15 11.46 -1.91
N ALA A 476 24.10 10.93 -1.12
CA ALA A 476 24.95 11.75 -0.26
C ALA A 476 25.72 12.80 -1.09
N GLY A 477 26.33 12.39 -2.20
CA GLY A 477 27.02 13.31 -3.10
C GLY A 477 26.10 14.35 -3.74
N ARG A 478 24.86 13.97 -4.10
CA ARG A 478 23.85 14.89 -4.66
C ARG A 478 23.49 16.02 -3.68
N LEU A 479 23.54 15.73 -2.39
CA LEU A 479 23.23 16.68 -1.30
C LEU A 479 24.46 17.41 -0.77
N GLY A 480 25.61 17.28 -1.45
CA GLY A 480 26.83 18.04 -1.14
C GLY A 480 27.74 17.41 -0.08
N PHE A 481 27.49 16.17 0.35
CA PHE A 481 28.44 15.46 1.23
C PHE A 481 29.69 15.09 0.45
N ARG A 482 30.84 15.48 0.98
CA ARG A 482 32.16 15.21 0.38
C ARG A 482 32.78 13.93 0.88
N ARG A 483 32.34 13.41 2.02
CA ARG A 483 32.90 12.20 2.65
C ARG A 483 31.78 11.27 3.12
N LEU A 484 31.96 9.98 2.85
CA LEU A 484 31.11 8.92 3.37
C LEU A 484 31.98 7.87 4.06
N LEU A 485 31.87 7.76 5.39
CA LEU A 485 32.45 6.66 6.15
C LEU A 485 31.67 5.39 5.83
N VAL A 486 32.37 4.36 5.39
CA VAL A 486 31.79 3.11 4.93
C VAL A 486 32.56 1.91 5.47
N PRO A 487 31.94 0.71 5.54
CA PRO A 487 32.67 -0.50 5.85
C PRO A 487 33.80 -0.71 4.84
N ALA A 488 35.01 -1.02 5.29
CA ALA A 488 36.17 -1.15 4.40
C ALA A 488 35.96 -2.19 3.29
N VAL A 489 35.19 -3.25 3.58
CA VAL A 489 34.78 -4.26 2.60
C VAL A 489 33.96 -3.64 1.45
N CYS A 490 33.03 -2.73 1.77
CA CYS A 490 32.22 -2.04 0.78
C CYS A 490 33.06 -1.08 -0.08
N ALA A 491 33.99 -0.34 0.52
CA ALA A 491 34.90 0.55 -0.22
C ALA A 491 35.72 -0.23 -1.27
N ARG A 492 36.31 -1.37 -0.87
CA ARG A 492 37.10 -2.24 -1.78
C ARG A 492 36.23 -2.74 -2.95
N GLU A 493 35.00 -3.17 -2.68
CA GLU A 493 34.07 -3.62 -3.72
C GLU A 493 33.73 -2.52 -4.72
N MET A 494 33.48 -1.29 -4.25
CA MET A 494 33.16 -0.17 -5.14
C MET A 494 34.32 0.21 -6.06
N VAL A 495 35.56 0.23 -5.55
CA VAL A 495 36.75 0.46 -6.37
C VAL A 495 36.88 -0.63 -7.44
N SER A 496 36.62 -1.89 -7.09
CA SER A 496 36.64 -3.01 -8.05
C SER A 496 35.58 -2.88 -9.14
N ARG A 497 34.37 -2.41 -8.81
CA ARG A 497 33.27 -2.20 -9.76
C ARG A 497 33.55 -1.04 -10.71
N ARG A 498 34.17 0.04 -10.22
CA ARG A 498 34.64 1.18 -11.05
C ARG A 498 35.68 0.73 -12.07
N LYS A 499 36.68 -0.08 -11.66
CA LYS A 499 37.70 -0.63 -12.56
C LYS A 499 37.12 -1.55 -13.65
N LYS A 500 35.99 -2.21 -13.38
CA LYS A 500 35.30 -3.11 -14.33
C LYS A 500 34.25 -2.40 -15.21
N GLY A 501 34.14 -1.08 -15.16
CA GLY A 501 33.18 -0.31 -15.99
C GLY A 501 31.70 -0.57 -15.68
N ARG A 502 31.38 -1.15 -14.52
CA ARG A 502 30.01 -1.55 -14.13
C ARG A 502 29.34 -0.60 -13.14
N SER A 503 29.97 0.52 -12.80
CA SER A 503 29.36 1.53 -11.92
C SER A 503 28.65 2.56 -12.79
N PRO A 504 27.34 2.82 -12.59
CA PRO A 504 26.73 4.02 -13.12
C PRO A 504 27.45 5.21 -12.49
N THR A 505 28.17 5.96 -13.30
CA THR A 505 28.91 7.15 -12.89
C THR A 505 27.92 8.28 -12.62
N ALA A 506 27.58 8.51 -11.35
CA ALA A 506 27.41 9.88 -10.91
C ALA A 506 28.82 10.46 -10.75
N LYS A 507 29.09 11.59 -11.43
CA LYS A 507 30.26 12.46 -11.17
C LYS A 507 30.12 13.08 -9.77
N ASN A 508 30.13 12.27 -8.73
CA ASN A 508 29.97 12.75 -7.37
C ASN A 508 31.34 12.71 -6.67
N ASP A 509 31.80 13.89 -6.27
CA ASP A 509 33.03 14.18 -5.53
C ASP A 509 33.00 13.67 -4.07
N CYS A 510 32.18 12.64 -3.78
CA CYS A 510 32.06 12.06 -2.45
C CYS A 510 33.12 10.96 -2.26
N GLU A 511 34.11 11.24 -1.42
CA GLU A 511 35.19 10.35 -1.03
C GLU A 511 34.67 9.25 -0.09
N LEU A 512 35.08 8.00 -0.34
CA LEU A 512 34.81 6.87 0.53
C LEU A 512 35.92 6.72 1.56
N VAL A 513 35.58 6.86 2.84
CA VAL A 513 36.51 6.65 3.96
C VAL A 513 36.30 5.24 4.52
N PRO A 514 37.23 4.29 4.31
CA PRO A 514 37.06 2.91 4.75
C PRO A 514 37.28 2.77 6.26
N ILE A 515 36.29 2.17 6.94
CA ILE A 515 36.31 1.86 8.37
C ILE A 515 36.23 0.34 8.56
N GLU A 516 37.19 -0.24 9.26
CA GLU A 516 37.21 -1.67 9.64
C GLU A 516 36.62 -1.89 11.03
N GLU A 517 36.88 -0.98 11.96
CA GLU A 517 36.43 -1.07 13.36
C GLU A 517 35.87 0.27 13.86
N VAL A 518 34.94 0.22 14.80
CA VAL A 518 34.33 1.41 15.40
C VAL A 518 35.36 2.30 16.11
N ALA A 519 36.42 1.72 16.66
CA ALA A 519 37.55 2.45 17.23
C ALA A 519 38.22 3.37 16.19
N GLN A 520 38.44 2.84 14.98
CA GLN A 520 39.00 3.61 13.86
C GLN A 520 38.09 4.79 13.47
N ALA A 521 36.77 4.62 13.51
CA ALA A 521 35.84 5.72 13.25
C ALA A 521 35.93 6.83 14.30
N ILE A 522 36.22 6.47 15.55
CA ILE A 522 36.38 7.42 16.66
C ILE A 522 37.73 8.13 16.59
N ASP A 523 38.80 7.42 16.25
CA ASP A 523 40.10 8.05 15.99
C ASP A 523 40.00 9.00 14.80
N TRP A 524 39.30 8.60 13.74
CA TRP A 524 38.98 9.50 12.63
C TRP A 524 38.21 10.75 13.09
N LEU A 525 37.24 10.60 14.00
CA LEU A 525 36.51 11.73 14.58
C LEU A 525 37.41 12.62 15.45
N ARG A 526 38.37 12.06 16.20
CA ARG A 526 39.35 12.86 16.97
C ARG A 526 40.25 13.68 16.06
N GLU A 527 40.64 13.13 14.92
CA GLU A 527 41.52 13.81 13.95
C GLU A 527 40.78 14.87 13.11
N ASN A 528 39.51 14.62 12.77
CA ASN A 528 38.77 15.44 11.81
C ASN A 528 37.64 16.26 12.44
N GLY A 529 37.22 15.93 13.65
CA GLY A 529 36.16 16.61 14.37
C GLY A 529 36.57 18.02 14.78
N ARG A 530 35.60 18.92 14.86
CA ARG A 530 35.83 20.30 15.31
C ARG A 530 35.30 20.45 16.73
N ALA A 531 36.10 20.99 17.63
CA ALA A 531 35.63 21.38 18.95
C ALA A 531 34.53 22.44 18.80
N SER A 532 33.57 22.45 19.74
CA SER A 532 32.62 23.55 19.83
C SER A 532 33.39 24.86 20.08
N GLU A 533 33.32 25.83 19.17
CA GLU A 533 33.88 27.16 19.42
C GLU A 533 33.10 27.80 20.59
N GLN A 534 33.63 27.67 21.81
CA GLN A 534 33.33 28.62 22.89
C GLN A 534 34.10 29.93 22.62
N ASP A 535 33.78 30.63 21.53
CA ASP A 535 34.31 31.97 21.27
C ASP A 535 33.17 32.98 21.19
N GLY A 536 32.94 33.62 22.34
CA GLY A 536 31.90 34.64 22.51
C GLY A 536 31.87 35.31 23.89
N ARG A 537 32.95 35.21 24.68
CA ARG A 537 33.15 36.02 25.89
C ARG A 537 34.62 36.40 26.03
N SER A 538 35.04 37.37 25.23
CA SER A 538 36.07 38.34 25.60
C SER A 538 35.40 39.56 26.21
#